data_AF-A0A5D4XME5-F1
#
_entry.id   AF-A0A5D4XME5-F1
#
_cell.length_a   1.000
_cell.length_b   1.000
_cell.length_c   1.000
_cell.angle_alpha   90.00
_cell.angle_beta   90.00
_cell.angle_gamma   90.00
#
_symmetry.space_group_name_H-M   'P 1'
#
loop_
_entity.id
_entity.type
_entity.pdbx_description
1 polymer ?
#
loop_
_entity_poly.entity_id
_entity_poly.type
_entity_poly.pdbx_seq_one_letter_code
_entity_poly.pdbx_strand_id
1 'polypeptide(L)'
;MSIQTDSSRIADSTPPRTDGYWEDPAAEHNLLASPADLDRNPVDPASVEDSPRMSALPSLGATEIDGTGSNPADRSRGQTPDGKDIQIDVLHRQDGVQVTREQTLAEAGIGQTYVSSDQLVFTTGAGNDQVGVTQRDDGTLDVTVNGESYEVHVAEGQELTIRSGGGEDVIEVASNVTVNIVAETGDGDDKIDIAGTGDHRIDAGDGNDAVTLTGGGRNDVFGGNGDDIIQGGSGVDVIYGGDGDDSIEGGAGRNYLEGGLGNDTLRSRGTGDMVSGGLGDDTIHAASGASSIYAGAGRDTIEGAGGQTTVYAEANDLINAAIGARPTVVNVEIDPQVGSSVTVEGSDAFVQRVQADIEFLRSSPNGQRMLAEFDQTAATKGNTVTIKELSNEHNGFAMPAEAGATWADVQITNGRAGGGVDTDIRYNPSFHMEAFPAPVVVLYHEMSHAYNFANGTLQPGNYNGPDLADRGISNSERQAVGLETTAAPYDFDGDPATPPTTANPDHLTENGLREELGLPDRPSYRL
;
A
#
# COMPACT_ATOMS: atom_id res chain seq x y z
N MET A 1 -47.48 15.60 42.94
CA MET A 1 -48.83 15.48 42.35
C MET A 1 -48.67 14.79 41.01
N SER A 2 -49.65 13.95 40.66
CA SER A 2 -49.68 12.91 39.60
C SER A 2 -49.15 13.25 38.21
N ILE A 3 -48.40 12.29 37.64
CA ILE A 3 -48.64 11.45 36.45
C ILE A 3 -49.65 11.99 35.39
N GLN A 4 -49.18 12.16 34.13
CA GLN A 4 -49.60 11.35 32.97
C GLN A 4 -48.71 11.58 31.72
N THR A 5 -48.62 10.52 30.92
CA THR A 5 -47.70 10.15 29.84
C THR A 5 -48.11 10.64 28.44
N ASP A 6 -47.15 10.85 27.54
CA ASP A 6 -47.28 10.42 26.13
C ASP A 6 -45.91 10.17 25.47
N SER A 7 -45.89 9.19 24.57
CA SER A 7 -44.73 8.50 24.02
C SER A 7 -44.47 8.94 22.58
N SER A 8 -43.21 9.25 22.22
CA SER A 8 -42.55 8.92 20.93
C SER A 8 -41.28 9.76 20.74
N ARG A 9 -40.28 9.14 20.08
CA ARG A 9 -38.92 9.63 19.74
C ARG A 9 -37.85 9.42 20.80
N ILE A 10 -37.37 8.17 20.87
CA ILE A 10 -36.00 7.87 21.29
C ILE A 10 -35.15 8.07 20.03
N ALA A 11 -34.32 9.11 20.03
CA ALA A 11 -33.22 9.24 19.09
C ALA A 11 -32.11 8.32 19.59
N ASP A 12 -31.94 7.18 18.93
CA ASP A 12 -30.81 6.29 19.14
C ASP A 12 -29.69 6.77 18.22
N SER A 13 -28.66 7.34 18.83
CA SER A 13 -27.43 7.76 18.17
C SER A 13 -26.52 6.55 18.05
N THR A 14 -26.63 5.82 16.94
CA THR A 14 -25.64 4.82 16.57
C THR A 14 -24.50 5.49 15.80
N PRO A 15 -23.23 5.27 16.19
CA PRO A 15 -22.05 5.75 15.45
C PRO A 15 -21.97 5.09 14.07
N PRO A 16 -21.23 5.69 13.11
CA PRO A 16 -21.03 5.11 11.79
C PRO A 16 -20.48 3.69 11.91
N ARG A 17 -21.03 2.78 11.10
CA ARG A 17 -20.51 1.43 10.97
C ARG A 17 -19.16 1.50 10.29
N THR A 18 -18.14 1.13 11.06
CA THR A 18 -16.84 0.65 10.59
C THR A 18 -17.04 -0.81 10.15
N ASP A 19 -17.47 -1.03 8.92
CA ASP A 19 -17.38 -2.36 8.33
C ASP A 19 -15.87 -2.64 8.17
N GLY A 20 -15.39 -3.77 8.70
CA GLY A 20 -13.97 -4.08 8.77
C GLY A 20 -13.38 -4.23 7.38
N TYR A 21 -12.39 -3.39 7.05
CA TYR A 21 -11.72 -3.33 5.75
C TYR A 21 -10.92 -4.60 5.36
N TRP A 22 -10.90 -5.62 6.23
CA TRP A 22 -10.21 -6.90 6.05
C TRP A 22 -11.17 -8.10 6.01
N GLU A 23 -12.47 -7.90 5.75
CA GLU A 23 -13.33 -9.04 5.47
C GLU A 23 -13.09 -9.52 4.04
N ASP A 24 -12.19 -10.49 3.90
CA ASP A 24 -12.01 -11.29 2.69
C ASP A 24 -13.37 -11.92 2.28
N PRO A 25 -13.96 -11.52 1.13
CA PRO A 25 -15.17 -12.16 0.64
C PRO A 25 -14.95 -13.63 0.21
N ALA A 26 -13.71 -14.05 -0.01
CA ALA A 26 -13.31 -15.36 -0.51
C ALA A 26 -12.90 -16.37 0.59
N ALA A 27 -12.36 -15.94 1.74
CA ALA A 27 -12.08 -16.86 2.86
C ALA A 27 -13.34 -17.35 3.59
N GLU A 28 -14.44 -16.58 3.56
CA GLU A 28 -15.66 -16.89 4.30
C GLU A 28 -16.82 -17.44 3.45
N HIS A 29 -16.61 -18.03 2.28
CA HIS A 29 -17.73 -18.66 1.55
C HIS A 29 -17.46 -20.07 1.03
N ASN A 30 -17.44 -21.00 1.97
CA ASN A 30 -18.25 -22.22 1.84
C ASN A 30 -19.01 -22.46 3.16
N LEU A 31 -20.25 -21.94 3.23
CA LEU A 31 -21.46 -22.46 3.90
C LEU A 31 -22.43 -21.33 4.35
N LEU A 32 -23.34 -20.98 3.44
CA LEU A 32 -24.74 -20.48 3.63
C LEU A 32 -25.04 -18.97 3.55
N ALA A 33 -25.84 -18.60 2.52
CA ALA A 33 -26.60 -17.35 2.32
C ALA A 33 -27.86 -17.27 3.23
N SER A 34 -28.56 -16.14 3.50
CA SER A 34 -29.26 -15.17 2.61
C SER A 34 -30.14 -14.19 3.49
N PRO A 35 -31.00 -13.25 2.98
CA PRO A 35 -30.78 -11.90 2.41
C PRO A 35 -31.71 -10.77 2.98
N ALA A 36 -31.70 -9.58 2.33
CA ALA A 36 -32.70 -8.45 2.29
C ALA A 36 -32.30 -7.17 3.08
N ASP A 37 -32.55 -5.91 2.68
CA ASP A 37 -33.15 -5.25 1.50
C ASP A 37 -32.92 -3.71 1.63
N LEU A 38 -32.65 -3.02 0.51
CA LEU A 38 -33.19 -1.72 0.05
C LEU A 38 -32.95 -0.35 0.80
N ASP A 39 -32.40 0.61 0.03
CA ASP A 39 -33.02 1.89 -0.43
C ASP A 39 -32.33 3.27 -0.14
N ARG A 40 -31.73 3.82 -1.22
CA ARG A 40 -31.66 5.20 -1.81
C ARG A 40 -31.91 6.52 -1.02
N ASN A 41 -30.93 7.45 -1.19
CA ASN A 41 -30.94 8.93 -1.46
C ASN A 41 -31.67 9.93 -0.53
N PRO A 42 -31.48 11.30 -0.59
CA PRO A 42 -30.42 12.18 -1.18
C PRO A 42 -30.01 13.47 -0.34
N VAL A 43 -28.86 14.09 -0.69
CA VAL A 43 -28.50 15.55 -0.86
C VAL A 43 -28.70 16.62 0.26
N ASP A 44 -27.61 17.30 0.73
CA ASP A 44 -27.13 18.69 0.39
C ASP A 44 -26.32 19.41 1.54
N PRO A 45 -25.34 20.30 1.23
CA PRO A 45 -24.32 20.82 2.13
C PRO A 45 -24.50 22.28 2.53
N ALA A 46 -23.64 22.73 3.46
CA ALA A 46 -23.29 24.13 3.72
C ALA A 46 -21.91 24.12 4.43
N SER A 47 -20.96 25.03 4.29
CA SER A 47 -20.70 26.19 3.43
C SER A 47 -19.43 26.82 4.03
N VAL A 48 -18.33 27.02 3.30
CA VAL A 48 -17.23 27.92 3.74
C VAL A 48 -16.63 28.65 2.54
N GLU A 49 -16.49 29.97 2.71
CA GLU A 49 -16.22 30.97 1.67
C GLU A 49 -14.75 31.08 1.24
N ASP A 50 -14.58 30.85 -0.06
CA ASP A 50 -13.82 31.50 -1.15
C ASP A 50 -12.74 32.58 -0.91
N SER A 51 -11.65 32.46 -1.68
CA SER A 51 -10.82 33.55 -2.24
C SER A 51 -9.94 33.02 -3.38
N PRO A 52 -9.57 33.88 -4.35
CA PRO A 52 -10.22 34.10 -5.63
C PRO A 52 -9.84 33.06 -6.71
N ARG A 53 -10.87 32.56 -7.41
CA ARG A 53 -10.79 31.57 -8.48
C ARG A 53 -10.39 32.19 -9.81
N MET A 54 -9.40 31.61 -10.48
CA MET A 54 -9.19 31.82 -11.92
C MET A 54 -10.26 31.01 -12.65
N SER A 55 -11.35 31.66 -13.04
CA SER A 55 -12.36 31.05 -13.91
C SER A 55 -11.77 30.84 -15.31
N ALA A 56 -11.34 29.62 -15.63
CA ALA A 56 -11.09 29.20 -16.99
C ALA A 56 -12.44 29.16 -17.74
N LEU A 57 -12.55 29.95 -18.81
CA LEU A 57 -13.69 29.87 -19.72
C LEU A 57 -13.59 28.56 -20.51
N PRO A 58 -14.72 27.89 -20.82
CA PRO A 58 -14.70 26.68 -21.65
C PRO A 58 -14.02 26.98 -22.98
N SER A 59 -12.98 26.21 -23.32
CA SER A 59 -12.27 26.35 -24.58
C SER A 59 -13.20 25.91 -25.71
N LEU A 60 -13.62 26.84 -26.56
CA LEU A 60 -14.32 26.55 -27.82
C LEU A 60 -13.51 25.56 -28.65
N GLY A 61 -13.93 24.29 -28.70
CA GLY A 61 -13.30 23.24 -29.50
C GLY A 61 -12.80 22.00 -28.74
N ALA A 62 -12.95 21.93 -27.41
CA ALA A 62 -12.57 20.74 -26.65
C ALA A 62 -13.44 19.51 -26.97
N THR A 63 -12.83 18.33 -26.95
CA THR A 63 -13.52 17.05 -27.07
C THR A 63 -14.08 16.64 -25.71
N GLU A 64 -15.39 16.42 -25.63
CA GLU A 64 -16.05 15.98 -24.39
C GLU A 64 -15.80 14.47 -24.15
N ILE A 65 -15.39 14.13 -22.93
CA ILE A 65 -15.19 12.76 -22.45
C ILE A 65 -16.06 12.56 -21.20
N ASP A 66 -17.02 11.64 -21.30
CA ASP A 66 -17.88 11.22 -20.19
C ASP A 66 -17.32 9.93 -19.56
N GLY A 67 -16.83 10.01 -18.32
CA GLY A 67 -16.27 8.89 -17.58
C GLY A 67 -17.28 7.76 -17.27
N THR A 68 -18.58 8.04 -17.39
CA THR A 68 -19.63 7.01 -17.31
C THR A 68 -19.93 6.36 -18.67
N GLY A 69 -19.31 6.86 -19.73
CA GLY A 69 -19.44 6.38 -21.09
C GLY A 69 -19.15 4.89 -21.22
N SER A 70 -19.77 4.28 -22.23
CA SER A 70 -19.50 2.90 -22.63
C SER A 70 -19.61 2.78 -24.14
N ASN A 71 -18.84 1.88 -24.73
CA ASN A 71 -18.86 1.62 -26.16
C ASN A 71 -18.85 0.11 -26.42
N PRO A 72 -19.99 -0.59 -26.24
CA PRO A 72 -20.05 -2.04 -26.39
C PRO A 72 -19.66 -2.55 -27.78
N ALA A 73 -19.68 -1.69 -28.81
CA ALA A 73 -19.32 -2.05 -30.17
C ALA A 73 -17.81 -2.16 -30.40
N ASP A 74 -16.99 -1.43 -29.61
CA ASP A 74 -15.52 -1.43 -29.66
C ASP A 74 -14.90 -1.89 -28.33
N ARG A 75 -15.70 -2.56 -27.50
CA ARG A 75 -15.26 -3.07 -26.20
C ARG A 75 -14.26 -4.20 -26.40
N SER A 76 -13.14 -4.09 -25.69
CA SER A 76 -12.10 -5.11 -25.65
C SER A 76 -11.87 -5.60 -24.23
N ARG A 77 -11.01 -6.62 -24.09
CA ARG A 77 -10.60 -7.17 -22.80
C ARG A 77 -9.09 -7.08 -22.66
N GLY A 78 -8.63 -6.60 -21.52
CA GLY A 78 -7.26 -6.74 -21.04
C GLY A 78 -7.19 -7.71 -19.87
N GLN A 79 -5.99 -7.91 -19.32
CA GLN A 79 -5.81 -8.60 -18.06
C GLN A 79 -4.79 -7.83 -17.21
N THR A 80 -5.00 -7.82 -15.90
CA THR A 80 -3.97 -7.42 -14.94
C THR A 80 -2.84 -8.47 -14.90
N PRO A 81 -1.64 -8.13 -14.39
CA PRO A 81 -0.55 -9.08 -14.17
C PRO A 81 -0.96 -10.33 -13.38
N ASP A 82 -1.85 -10.17 -12.39
CA ASP A 82 -2.37 -11.28 -11.58
C ASP A 82 -3.59 -12.01 -12.19
N GLY A 83 -3.98 -11.64 -13.43
CA GLY A 83 -4.90 -12.40 -14.27
C GLY A 83 -6.37 -12.01 -14.22
N LYS A 84 -6.74 -10.92 -13.52
CA LYS A 84 -8.12 -10.40 -13.50
C LYS A 84 -8.50 -9.83 -14.86
N ASP A 85 -9.77 -9.99 -15.22
CA ASP A 85 -10.30 -9.43 -16.46
C ASP A 85 -10.40 -7.89 -16.35
N ILE A 86 -9.90 -7.17 -17.35
CA ILE A 86 -10.14 -5.73 -17.50
C ILE A 86 -11.13 -5.52 -18.65
N GLN A 87 -12.27 -4.91 -18.37
CA GLN A 87 -13.18 -4.43 -19.40
C GLN A 87 -12.72 -3.05 -19.90
N ILE A 88 -12.47 -2.93 -21.20
CA ILE A 88 -11.95 -1.70 -21.81
C ILE A 88 -12.99 -1.17 -22.80
N ASP A 89 -13.59 -0.03 -22.48
CA ASP A 89 -14.52 0.71 -23.36
C ASP A 89 -13.81 1.93 -23.96
N VAL A 90 -13.61 1.94 -25.28
CA VAL A 90 -12.94 3.05 -25.99
C VAL A 90 -13.92 4.21 -26.17
N LEU A 91 -13.59 5.35 -25.56
CA LEU A 91 -14.42 6.56 -25.59
C LEU A 91 -13.96 7.54 -26.67
N HIS A 92 -12.66 7.63 -26.91
CA HIS A 92 -12.09 8.49 -27.93
C HIS A 92 -10.78 7.94 -28.50
N ARG A 93 -10.51 8.23 -29.79
CA ARG A 93 -9.25 7.94 -30.48
C ARG A 93 -9.00 9.01 -31.54
N GLN A 94 -7.97 9.83 -31.35
CA GLN A 94 -7.56 10.80 -32.36
C GLN A 94 -6.11 11.25 -32.12
N ASP A 95 -5.37 11.52 -33.21
CA ASP A 95 -4.07 12.19 -33.19
C ASP A 95 -3.03 11.60 -32.21
N GLY A 96 -3.02 10.27 -32.06
CA GLY A 96 -2.07 9.55 -31.20
C GLY A 96 -2.53 9.38 -29.76
N VAL A 97 -3.68 10.00 -29.38
CA VAL A 97 -4.29 9.87 -28.05
C VAL A 97 -5.45 8.89 -28.10
N GLN A 98 -5.46 7.94 -27.16
CA GLN A 98 -6.59 7.05 -26.91
C GLN A 98 -7.14 7.33 -25.51
N VAL A 99 -8.46 7.46 -25.40
CA VAL A 99 -9.14 7.58 -24.11
C VAL A 99 -10.07 6.40 -23.92
N THR A 100 -9.83 5.63 -22.85
CA THR A 100 -10.57 4.42 -22.49
C THR A 100 -11.15 4.55 -21.09
N ARG A 101 -12.29 3.90 -20.87
CA ARG A 101 -12.71 3.53 -19.51
C ARG A 101 -12.29 2.10 -19.26
N GLU A 102 -11.53 1.87 -18.21
CA GLU A 102 -10.98 0.57 -17.83
C GLU A 102 -11.57 0.15 -16.48
N GLN A 103 -12.25 -1.00 -16.47
CA GLN A 103 -12.87 -1.55 -15.26
C GLN A 103 -12.27 -2.93 -14.97
N THR A 104 -11.60 -3.06 -13.82
CA THR A 104 -11.04 -4.35 -13.39
C THR A 104 -12.11 -5.15 -12.67
N LEU A 105 -12.32 -6.39 -13.11
CA LEU A 105 -13.30 -7.32 -12.56
C LEU A 105 -12.62 -8.35 -11.66
N ALA A 106 -12.76 -8.18 -10.36
CA ALA A 106 -12.26 -9.12 -9.35
C ALA A 106 -13.34 -10.14 -8.95
N GLU A 107 -12.94 -11.31 -8.44
CA GLU A 107 -13.86 -12.33 -7.95
C GLU A 107 -14.21 -12.12 -6.47
N ALA A 108 -15.49 -12.15 -6.12
CA ALA A 108 -15.99 -12.10 -4.73
C ALA A 108 -16.44 -13.50 -4.25
N GLY A 109 -15.86 -14.56 -4.81
CA GLY A 109 -16.28 -15.96 -4.60
C GLY A 109 -16.96 -16.59 -5.82
N ILE A 110 -17.49 -17.81 -5.64
CA ILE A 110 -17.87 -18.71 -6.76
C ILE A 110 -18.86 -18.04 -7.73
N GLY A 111 -18.34 -17.55 -8.86
CA GLY A 111 -19.09 -16.95 -9.96
C GLY A 111 -19.64 -15.54 -9.69
N GLN A 112 -19.21 -14.86 -8.62
CA GLN A 112 -19.54 -13.46 -8.35
C GLN A 112 -18.33 -12.59 -8.71
N THR A 113 -18.56 -11.52 -9.46
CA THR A 113 -17.53 -10.53 -9.77
C THR A 113 -17.98 -9.15 -9.31
N TYR A 114 -17.01 -8.31 -8.96
CA TYR A 114 -17.21 -6.91 -8.61
C TYR A 114 -16.16 -6.05 -9.32
N VAL A 115 -16.42 -4.74 -9.45
CA VAL A 115 -15.46 -3.81 -10.03
C VAL A 115 -14.51 -3.37 -8.92
N SER A 116 -13.26 -3.83 -8.97
CA SER A 116 -12.25 -3.47 -7.97
C SER A 116 -11.57 -2.13 -8.26
N SER A 117 -11.54 -1.74 -9.54
CA SER A 117 -11.03 -0.45 -10.01
C SER A 117 -11.82 0.01 -11.24
N ASP A 118 -12.10 1.31 -11.30
CA ASP A 118 -12.75 2.00 -12.43
C ASP A 118 -11.94 3.26 -12.73
N GLN A 119 -11.36 3.31 -13.93
CA GLN A 119 -10.43 4.36 -14.32
C GLN A 119 -10.81 4.94 -15.67
N LEU A 120 -10.58 6.23 -15.83
CA LEU A 120 -10.56 6.89 -17.13
C LEU A 120 -9.11 7.08 -17.54
N VAL A 121 -8.67 6.41 -18.61
CA VAL A 121 -7.28 6.32 -19.00
C VAL A 121 -7.03 7.11 -20.28
N PHE A 122 -6.08 8.04 -20.22
CA PHE A 122 -5.50 8.71 -21.38
C PHE A 122 -4.19 8.01 -21.73
N THR A 123 -4.14 7.38 -22.90
CA THR A 123 -2.92 6.72 -23.40
C THR A 123 -2.31 7.51 -24.55
N THR A 124 -1.02 7.81 -24.47
CA THR A 124 -0.27 8.55 -25.49
C THR A 124 0.74 7.64 -26.23
N GLY A 125 1.59 8.24 -27.07
CA GLY A 125 2.46 7.52 -28.01
C GLY A 125 3.85 7.27 -27.43
N ALA A 126 4.77 6.79 -28.29
CA ALA A 126 6.18 6.55 -27.93
C ALA A 126 7.10 7.74 -28.29
N GLY A 127 6.61 8.97 -28.21
CA GLY A 127 7.45 10.15 -28.34
C GLY A 127 6.97 11.23 -27.41
N ASN A 128 7.83 12.21 -27.14
CA ASN A 128 7.64 13.23 -26.12
C ASN A 128 6.23 13.84 -26.14
N ASP A 129 5.46 13.51 -25.12
CA ASP A 129 4.09 13.90 -24.91
C ASP A 129 3.98 14.93 -23.79
N GLN A 130 3.17 15.96 -23.99
CA GLN A 130 2.89 16.98 -22.98
C GLN A 130 1.44 16.89 -22.55
N VAL A 131 1.20 16.52 -21.28
CA VAL A 131 -0.11 16.39 -20.66
C VAL A 131 -0.29 17.44 -19.57
N GLY A 132 -1.40 18.17 -19.61
CA GLY A 132 -1.74 19.17 -18.59
C GLY A 132 -3.15 18.93 -18.05
N VAL A 133 -3.35 19.00 -16.73
CA VAL A 133 -4.66 18.82 -16.08
C VAL A 133 -4.99 20.01 -15.19
N THR A 134 -6.17 20.59 -15.38
CA THR A 134 -6.75 21.61 -14.48
C THR A 134 -8.19 21.26 -14.15
N GLN A 135 -8.74 21.83 -13.07
CA GLN A 135 -10.11 21.54 -12.64
C GLN A 135 -10.98 22.81 -12.58
N ARG A 136 -12.15 22.76 -13.19
CA ARG A 136 -13.14 23.83 -13.13
C ARG A 136 -13.91 23.79 -11.81
N ASP A 137 -14.57 24.89 -11.50
CA ASP A 137 -15.39 25.08 -10.30
C ASP A 137 -16.56 24.09 -10.16
N ASP A 138 -17.03 23.53 -11.27
CA ASP A 138 -18.10 22.53 -11.32
C ASP A 138 -17.60 21.09 -11.18
N GLY A 139 -16.29 20.91 -10.99
CA GLY A 139 -15.62 19.61 -10.87
C GLY A 139 -15.09 19.04 -12.19
N THR A 140 -15.47 19.61 -13.33
CA THR A 140 -14.99 19.18 -14.65
C THR A 140 -13.49 19.35 -14.78
N LEU A 141 -12.79 18.35 -15.33
CA LEU A 141 -11.36 18.46 -15.62
C LEU A 141 -11.14 18.96 -17.05
N ASP A 142 -10.25 19.93 -17.22
CA ASP A 142 -9.71 20.32 -18.51
C ASP A 142 -8.35 19.61 -18.67
N VAL A 143 -8.31 18.60 -19.53
CA VAL A 143 -7.11 17.83 -19.86
C VAL A 143 -6.59 18.29 -21.22
N THR A 144 -5.30 18.56 -21.32
CA THR A 144 -4.62 18.87 -22.58
C THR A 144 -3.58 17.81 -22.89
N VAL A 145 -3.49 17.39 -24.14
CA VAL A 145 -2.46 16.45 -24.62
C VAL A 145 -1.89 16.98 -25.92
N ASN A 146 -0.60 17.33 -25.96
CA ASN A 146 0.08 17.87 -27.14
C ASN A 146 -0.63 19.06 -27.82
N GLY A 147 -1.35 19.86 -27.03
CA GLY A 147 -2.14 21.02 -27.49
C GLY A 147 -3.59 20.72 -27.86
N GLU A 148 -4.00 19.46 -27.95
CA GLU A 148 -5.42 19.08 -28.03
C GLU A 148 -6.07 19.22 -26.65
N SER A 149 -7.34 19.59 -26.60
CA SER A 149 -8.06 19.87 -25.35
C SER A 149 -9.27 18.95 -25.18
N TYR A 150 -9.44 18.45 -23.97
CA TYR A 150 -10.50 17.54 -23.57
C TYR A 150 -11.23 18.10 -22.35
N GLU A 151 -12.56 18.10 -22.43
CA GLU A 151 -13.42 18.37 -21.29
C GLU A 151 -13.84 17.04 -20.69
N VAL A 152 -13.38 16.75 -19.47
CA VAL A 152 -13.43 15.42 -18.88
C VAL A 152 -14.30 15.42 -17.63
N HIS A 153 -15.35 14.61 -17.66
CA HIS A 153 -16.26 14.40 -16.53
C HIS A 153 -15.96 13.06 -15.87
N VAL A 154 -15.26 13.08 -14.73
CA VAL A 154 -14.95 11.88 -13.96
C VAL A 154 -16.14 11.47 -13.09
N ALA A 155 -16.42 10.17 -13.02
CA ALA A 155 -17.47 9.64 -12.15
C ALA A 155 -17.02 9.61 -10.67
N GLU A 156 -17.98 9.51 -9.75
CA GLU A 156 -17.68 9.35 -8.32
C GLU A 156 -16.86 8.07 -8.07
N GLY A 157 -15.71 8.21 -7.40
CA GLY A 157 -14.79 7.10 -7.13
C GLY A 157 -13.95 6.64 -8.33
N GLN A 158 -14.06 7.30 -9.48
CA GLN A 158 -13.25 7.00 -10.66
C GLN A 158 -11.94 7.80 -10.63
N GLU A 159 -10.83 7.14 -10.96
CA GLU A 159 -9.52 7.79 -11.07
C GLU A 159 -9.27 8.30 -12.51
N LEU A 160 -8.46 9.34 -12.64
CA LEU A 160 -7.92 9.76 -13.93
C LEU A 160 -6.51 9.21 -14.08
N THR A 161 -6.31 8.32 -15.04
CA THR A 161 -5.02 7.73 -15.37
C THR A 161 -4.43 8.38 -16.61
N ILE A 162 -3.16 8.74 -16.55
CA ILE A 162 -2.35 9.17 -17.67
C ILE A 162 -1.30 8.09 -17.87
N ARG A 163 -1.37 7.40 -19.00
CA ARG A 163 -0.45 6.35 -19.40
C ARG A 163 0.36 6.81 -20.59
N SER A 164 1.58 7.29 -20.37
CA SER A 164 2.44 7.68 -21.49
C SER A 164 3.21 6.49 -22.04
N GLY A 165 3.66 6.59 -23.29
CA GLY A 165 4.54 5.57 -23.86
C GLY A 165 5.99 5.94 -23.56
N GLY A 166 6.92 5.55 -24.44
CA GLY A 166 8.29 6.07 -24.32
C GLY A 166 8.40 7.52 -24.82
N GLY A 167 9.52 8.19 -24.55
CA GLY A 167 9.73 9.59 -24.83
C GLY A 167 10.20 10.32 -23.59
N GLU A 168 10.59 11.59 -23.73
CA GLU A 168 10.72 12.47 -22.55
C GLU A 168 9.37 13.19 -22.41
N ASP A 169 8.50 12.66 -21.56
CA ASP A 169 7.13 13.09 -21.37
C ASP A 169 7.02 14.09 -20.22
N VAL A 170 6.00 14.95 -20.29
CA VAL A 170 5.74 15.97 -19.28
C VAL A 170 4.29 15.90 -18.84
N ILE A 171 4.06 15.63 -17.56
CA ILE A 171 2.74 15.65 -16.93
C ILE A 171 2.67 16.80 -15.91
N GLU A 172 1.79 17.77 -16.14
CA GLU A 172 1.58 18.91 -15.24
C GLU A 172 0.13 18.92 -14.70
N VAL A 173 -0.04 18.80 -13.38
CA VAL A 173 -1.36 18.83 -12.74
C VAL A 173 -1.46 20.04 -11.82
N ALA A 174 -2.44 20.91 -12.09
CA ALA A 174 -2.59 22.16 -11.36
C ALA A 174 -3.14 21.99 -9.94
N SER A 175 -2.82 22.96 -9.06
CA SER A 175 -3.14 22.91 -7.62
C SER A 175 -4.61 22.88 -7.25
N ASN A 176 -5.49 23.25 -8.18
CA ASN A 176 -6.94 23.21 -7.99
C ASN A 176 -7.55 21.84 -8.31
N VAL A 177 -6.76 20.88 -8.81
CA VAL A 177 -7.21 19.51 -9.06
C VAL A 177 -7.28 18.76 -7.74
N THR A 178 -8.46 18.24 -7.40
CA THR A 178 -8.70 17.45 -6.17
C THR A 178 -8.95 15.97 -6.45
N VAL A 179 -8.96 15.57 -7.72
CA VAL A 179 -9.15 14.17 -8.14
C VAL A 179 -7.82 13.44 -8.04
N ASN A 180 -7.87 12.16 -7.66
CA ASN A 180 -6.70 11.29 -7.67
C ASN A 180 -6.20 11.13 -9.11
N ILE A 181 -4.89 11.33 -9.28
CA ILE A 181 -4.22 11.16 -10.56
C ILE A 181 -3.37 9.91 -10.44
N VAL A 182 -3.49 9.04 -11.44
CA VAL A 182 -2.56 7.95 -11.68
C VAL A 182 -1.68 8.35 -12.85
N ALA A 183 -0.37 8.40 -12.66
CA ALA A 183 0.62 8.54 -13.73
C ALA A 183 1.36 7.21 -13.89
N GLU A 184 1.36 6.67 -15.11
CA GLU A 184 2.07 5.47 -15.51
C GLU A 184 2.89 5.84 -16.75
N THR A 185 4.15 6.22 -16.57
CA THR A 185 5.02 6.63 -17.68
C THR A 185 5.90 5.48 -18.17
N GLY A 186 6.54 5.66 -19.32
CA GLY A 186 7.21 4.58 -20.07
C GLY A 186 8.73 4.73 -20.05
N ASP A 187 9.36 4.45 -21.19
CA ASP A 187 10.81 4.63 -21.34
C ASP A 187 11.16 6.11 -21.62
N GLY A 188 12.10 6.70 -20.89
CA GLY A 188 12.70 8.01 -21.15
C GLY A 188 12.74 8.86 -19.89
N ASP A 189 13.48 9.96 -19.93
CA ASP A 189 13.62 10.84 -18.75
C ASP A 189 12.37 11.74 -18.65
N ASP A 190 11.40 11.32 -17.85
CA ASP A 190 10.08 11.93 -17.73
C ASP A 190 10.03 13.01 -16.63
N LYS A 191 9.08 13.94 -16.78
CA LYS A 191 8.86 15.00 -15.80
C LYS A 191 7.41 15.08 -15.36
N ILE A 192 7.18 14.85 -14.07
CA ILE A 192 5.84 14.77 -13.48
C ILE A 192 5.73 15.83 -12.37
N ASP A 193 5.00 16.91 -12.61
CA ASP A 193 4.74 17.99 -11.65
C ASP A 193 3.26 17.98 -11.23
N ILE A 194 2.96 17.52 -10.01
CA ILE A 194 1.59 17.48 -9.48
C ILE A 194 1.45 18.42 -8.28
N ALA A 195 0.62 19.45 -8.43
CA ALA A 195 0.28 20.39 -7.37
C ALA A 195 -1.08 20.13 -6.72
N GLY A 196 -1.88 19.22 -7.30
CA GLY A 196 -3.20 18.82 -6.81
C GLY A 196 -3.15 18.16 -5.43
N THR A 197 -4.29 18.06 -4.75
CA THR A 197 -4.38 17.55 -3.37
C THR A 197 -4.99 16.16 -3.25
N GLY A 198 -5.03 15.40 -4.35
CA GLY A 198 -5.55 14.03 -4.35
C GLY A 198 -4.56 13.06 -3.68
N ASP A 199 -4.99 11.83 -3.46
CA ASP A 199 -4.10 10.73 -3.15
C ASP A 199 -3.57 10.20 -4.50
N HIS A 200 -2.38 10.65 -4.93
CA HIS A 200 -1.84 10.37 -6.26
C HIS A 200 -1.02 9.06 -6.27
N ARG A 201 -1.08 8.32 -7.39
CA ARG A 201 -0.21 7.15 -7.64
C ARG A 201 0.66 7.43 -8.85
N ILE A 202 1.96 7.23 -8.73
CA ILE A 202 2.94 7.55 -9.77
C ILE A 202 3.89 6.36 -9.91
N ASP A 203 4.01 5.87 -11.14
CA ASP A 203 5.02 4.94 -11.61
C ASP A 203 5.75 5.65 -12.77
N ALA A 204 6.99 6.08 -12.53
CA ALA A 204 7.75 6.91 -13.47
C ALA A 204 8.47 6.08 -14.56
N GLY A 205 8.66 4.77 -14.34
CA GLY A 205 9.03 3.83 -15.37
C GLY A 205 10.54 3.67 -15.56
N ASP A 206 11.00 3.67 -16.81
CA ASP A 206 12.41 3.47 -17.15
C ASP A 206 13.00 4.82 -17.58
N GLY A 207 13.96 5.38 -16.85
CA GLY A 207 14.51 6.70 -17.17
C GLY A 207 15.11 7.36 -15.94
N ASN A 208 15.75 8.51 -16.12
CA ASN A 208 16.12 9.36 -14.99
C ASN A 208 15.02 10.40 -14.80
N ASP A 209 14.04 10.06 -14.01
CA ASP A 209 12.78 10.78 -13.92
C ASP A 209 12.82 11.90 -12.89
N ALA A 210 11.98 12.90 -13.11
CA ALA A 210 11.81 14.03 -12.20
C ALA A 210 10.36 14.13 -11.74
N VAL A 211 10.08 13.65 -10.53
CA VAL A 211 8.76 13.70 -9.91
C VAL A 211 8.73 14.78 -8.83
N THR A 212 7.84 15.76 -8.97
CA THR A 212 7.64 16.82 -7.98
C THR A 212 6.18 16.92 -7.56
N LEU A 213 5.93 16.62 -6.30
CA LEU A 213 4.67 16.83 -5.62
C LEU A 213 4.74 18.11 -4.78
N THR A 214 3.77 19.01 -4.97
CA THR A 214 3.65 20.23 -4.13
C THR A 214 2.33 20.33 -3.39
N GLY A 215 1.39 19.46 -3.72
CA GLY A 215 0.10 19.38 -3.06
C GLY A 215 0.12 18.57 -1.77
N GLY A 216 -1.09 18.35 -1.24
CA GLY A 216 -1.34 17.47 -0.11
C GLY A 216 -1.50 16.01 -0.55
N GLY A 217 -2.16 15.23 0.31
CA GLY A 217 -2.61 13.88 -0.02
C GLY A 217 -1.73 12.79 0.58
N ARG A 218 -2.12 11.55 0.33
CA ARG A 218 -1.36 10.36 0.67
C ARG A 218 -0.87 9.78 -0.65
N ASN A 219 0.34 10.11 -1.05
CA ASN A 219 0.84 9.78 -2.38
C ASN A 219 1.65 8.48 -2.35
N ASP A 220 1.56 7.69 -3.42
CA ASP A 220 2.37 6.52 -3.69
C ASP A 220 3.23 6.82 -4.93
N VAL A 221 4.54 6.87 -4.76
CA VAL A 221 5.48 7.22 -5.82
C VAL A 221 6.51 6.12 -5.95
N PHE A 222 6.75 5.70 -7.18
CA PHE A 222 7.79 4.78 -7.57
C PHE A 222 8.56 5.40 -8.73
N GLY A 223 9.88 5.58 -8.55
CA GLY A 223 10.78 6.09 -9.59
C GLY A 223 10.96 5.05 -10.70
N GLY A 224 11.44 3.87 -10.33
CA GLY A 224 11.60 2.76 -11.26
C GLY A 224 13.06 2.55 -11.58
N ASN A 225 13.42 2.51 -12.87
CA ASN A 225 14.80 2.25 -13.28
C ASN A 225 15.50 3.53 -13.76
N GLY A 226 16.57 3.94 -13.10
CA GLY A 226 17.42 5.06 -13.48
C GLY A 226 17.72 5.94 -12.27
N ASP A 227 18.51 6.99 -12.45
CA ASP A 227 18.89 7.89 -11.36
C ASP A 227 17.80 8.95 -11.16
N ASP A 228 16.81 8.68 -10.30
CA ASP A 228 15.60 9.48 -10.19
C ASP A 228 15.71 10.66 -9.21
N ILE A 229 14.92 11.71 -9.46
CA ILE A 229 14.76 12.85 -8.57
C ILE A 229 13.30 12.94 -8.14
N ILE A 230 13.04 12.58 -6.88
CA ILE A 230 11.68 12.54 -6.33
C ILE A 230 11.55 13.52 -5.17
N GLN A 231 10.61 14.46 -5.31
CA GLN A 231 10.19 15.35 -4.23
C GLN A 231 8.75 15.07 -3.84
N GLY A 232 8.57 14.40 -2.70
CA GLY A 232 7.31 14.22 -1.99
C GLY A 232 6.68 15.54 -1.55
N GLY A 233 5.36 15.48 -1.39
CA GLY A 233 4.51 16.63 -1.12
C GLY A 233 4.37 16.89 0.36
N SER A 234 3.18 17.34 0.75
CA SER A 234 2.77 17.30 2.15
C SER A 234 1.79 16.16 2.36
N GLY A 235 1.85 15.49 3.52
CA GLY A 235 0.95 14.40 3.83
C GLY A 235 1.69 13.16 4.32
N VAL A 236 1.16 11.98 4.01
CA VAL A 236 1.78 10.70 4.37
C VAL A 236 2.12 10.03 3.06
N ASP A 237 3.32 10.29 2.57
CA ASP A 237 3.76 9.79 1.27
C ASP A 237 4.53 8.48 1.44
N VAL A 238 4.36 7.58 0.47
CA VAL A 238 5.12 6.36 0.28
C VAL A 238 5.94 6.56 -0.98
N ILE A 239 7.26 6.50 -0.86
CA ILE A 239 8.17 6.76 -1.96
C ILE A 239 9.21 5.64 -2.04
N TYR A 240 9.26 4.98 -3.18
CA TYR A 240 10.32 4.06 -3.58
C TYR A 240 11.14 4.73 -4.69
N GLY A 241 12.46 4.78 -4.54
CA GLY A 241 13.38 5.21 -5.60
C GLY A 241 13.38 4.18 -6.72
N GLY A 242 13.94 3.01 -6.46
CA GLY A 242 13.93 1.89 -7.38
C GLY A 242 15.34 1.39 -7.64
N ASP A 243 15.70 1.16 -8.89
CA ASP A 243 17.07 0.84 -9.29
C ASP A 243 17.77 2.10 -9.83
N GLY A 244 18.88 2.53 -9.21
CA GLY A 244 19.65 3.69 -9.65
C GLY A 244 20.22 4.46 -8.47
N ASP A 245 21.06 5.46 -8.72
CA ASP A 245 21.52 6.36 -7.65
C ASP A 245 20.48 7.48 -7.46
N ASP A 246 19.48 7.28 -6.59
CA ASP A 246 18.30 8.13 -6.47
C ASP A 246 18.47 9.33 -5.53
N SER A 247 17.70 10.39 -5.76
CA SER A 247 17.61 11.56 -4.89
C SER A 247 16.17 11.80 -4.42
N ILE A 248 15.87 11.37 -3.19
CA ILE A 248 14.51 11.38 -2.63
C ILE A 248 14.37 12.44 -1.53
N GLU A 249 13.34 13.26 -1.60
CA GLU A 249 12.92 14.18 -0.54
C GLU A 249 11.46 13.90 -0.14
N GLY A 250 11.23 13.40 1.08
CA GLY A 250 9.88 13.01 1.50
C GLY A 250 8.89 14.16 1.75
N GLY A 251 9.35 15.41 1.79
CA GLY A 251 8.48 16.55 2.07
C GLY A 251 7.98 16.60 3.53
N ALA A 252 6.76 17.10 3.75
CA ALA A 252 6.25 17.35 5.10
C ALA A 252 5.24 16.29 5.53
N GLY A 253 5.40 15.75 6.74
CA GLY A 253 4.45 14.81 7.34
C GLY A 253 5.18 13.60 7.89
N ARG A 254 4.53 12.43 7.83
CA ARG A 254 5.14 11.15 8.23
C ARG A 254 5.22 10.29 6.99
N ASN A 255 6.41 10.17 6.42
CA ASN A 255 6.60 9.49 5.14
C ASN A 255 7.30 8.14 5.31
N TYR A 256 7.09 7.25 4.34
CA TYR A 256 7.89 6.06 4.10
C TYR A 256 8.78 6.31 2.88
N LEU A 257 10.10 6.26 3.05
CA LEU A 257 11.07 6.45 1.98
C LEU A 257 11.97 5.22 1.89
N GLU A 258 12.06 4.64 0.71
CA GLU A 258 12.93 3.52 0.36
C GLU A 258 13.80 3.92 -0.83
N GLY A 259 15.13 3.85 -0.68
CA GLY A 259 16.07 4.15 -1.76
C GLY A 259 16.01 3.07 -2.84
N GLY A 260 16.38 1.85 -2.47
CA GLY A 260 16.28 0.69 -3.34
C GLY A 260 17.67 0.14 -3.67
N LEU A 261 17.99 -0.03 -4.95
CA LEU A 261 19.31 -0.46 -5.39
C LEU A 261 20.11 0.74 -5.87
N GLY A 262 21.28 1.00 -5.28
CA GLY A 262 22.15 2.09 -5.72
C GLY A 262 22.68 2.88 -4.54
N ASN A 263 23.38 3.99 -4.80
CA ASN A 263 23.89 4.85 -3.75
C ASN A 263 22.98 6.07 -3.63
N ASP A 264 21.99 5.95 -2.75
CA ASP A 264 20.88 6.87 -2.72
C ASP A 264 21.14 8.06 -1.80
N THR A 265 20.49 9.18 -2.10
CA THR A 265 20.45 10.37 -1.26
C THR A 265 19.02 10.64 -0.80
N LEU A 266 18.73 10.31 0.46
CA LEU A 266 17.40 10.45 1.04
C LEU A 266 17.33 11.61 2.02
N ARG A 267 16.27 12.41 1.95
CA ARG A 267 16.01 13.54 2.84
C ARG A 267 14.59 13.49 3.40
N SER A 268 14.47 13.08 4.65
CA SER A 268 13.16 12.81 5.26
C SER A 268 12.27 14.06 5.40
N ARG A 269 12.87 15.19 5.82
CA ARG A 269 12.24 16.51 6.12
C ARG A 269 11.08 16.54 7.13
N GLY A 270 10.32 15.45 7.28
CA GLY A 270 9.17 15.30 8.15
C GLY A 270 9.50 14.93 9.59
N THR A 271 8.49 14.50 10.34
CA THR A 271 8.66 13.93 11.68
C THR A 271 7.86 12.65 11.78
N GLY A 272 8.47 11.60 12.28
CA GLY A 272 7.92 10.26 12.33
C GLY A 272 8.27 9.42 11.10
N ASP A 273 9.08 9.95 10.18
CA ASP A 273 9.43 9.28 8.94
C ASP A 273 10.09 7.93 9.19
N MET A 274 9.81 7.00 8.29
CA MET A 274 10.49 5.73 8.13
C MET A 274 11.34 5.84 6.88
N VAL A 275 12.65 5.61 7.02
CA VAL A 275 13.60 5.79 5.93
C VAL A 275 14.48 4.56 5.86
N SER A 276 14.62 4.01 4.66
CA SER A 276 15.51 2.90 4.31
C SER A 276 16.43 3.35 3.18
N GLY A 277 17.73 3.16 3.35
CA GLY A 277 18.70 3.36 2.26
C GLY A 277 18.57 2.28 1.20
N GLY A 278 18.48 1.01 1.63
CA GLY A 278 18.37 -0.13 0.72
C GLY A 278 19.72 -0.82 0.54
N LEU A 279 20.12 -1.08 -0.70
CA LEU A 279 21.40 -1.70 -1.05
C LEU A 279 22.33 -0.69 -1.71
N GLY A 280 23.48 -0.42 -1.09
CA GLY A 280 24.52 0.45 -1.64
C GLY A 280 25.14 1.32 -0.56
N ASP A 281 25.98 2.28 -0.93
CA ASP A 281 26.57 3.21 0.04
C ASP A 281 25.70 4.49 0.13
N ASP A 282 24.72 4.50 1.02
CA ASP A 282 23.66 5.52 1.03
C ASP A 282 23.99 6.76 1.87
N THR A 283 23.33 7.88 1.55
CA THR A 283 23.38 9.11 2.35
C THR A 283 21.99 9.54 2.79
N ILE A 284 21.72 9.45 4.10
CA ILE A 284 20.43 9.77 4.69
C ILE A 284 20.51 11.07 5.51
N HIS A 285 19.87 12.12 5.02
CA HIS A 285 19.69 13.39 5.73
C HIS A 285 18.41 13.35 6.57
N ALA A 286 18.56 12.95 7.83
CA ALA A 286 17.47 12.86 8.79
C ALA A 286 16.95 14.23 9.21
N ALA A 287 15.63 14.33 9.40
CA ALA A 287 15.03 15.44 10.12
C ALA A 287 15.36 15.38 11.63
N SER A 288 15.22 16.51 12.32
CA SER A 288 15.52 16.60 13.76
C SER A 288 14.50 15.89 14.67
N GLY A 289 13.39 15.42 14.11
CA GLY A 289 12.30 14.76 14.84
C GLY A 289 12.58 13.30 15.19
N ALA A 290 11.60 12.64 15.81
CA ALA A 290 11.64 11.18 15.94
C ALA A 290 11.44 10.56 14.55
N SER A 291 12.30 9.64 14.16
CA SER A 291 12.23 8.89 12.90
C SER A 291 12.83 7.51 13.12
N SER A 292 12.47 6.56 12.28
CA SER A 292 13.06 5.22 12.23
C SER A 292 13.88 5.13 10.95
N ILE A 293 15.19 4.97 11.08
CA ILE A 293 16.13 4.95 9.96
C ILE A 293 16.77 3.58 9.90
N TYR A 294 16.65 2.92 8.77
CA TYR A 294 17.32 1.69 8.41
C TYR A 294 18.40 2.07 7.40
N ALA A 295 19.66 1.92 7.78
CA ALA A 295 20.78 2.35 6.94
C ALA A 295 20.78 1.60 5.62
N GLY A 296 20.48 0.30 5.66
CA GLY A 296 20.60 -0.59 4.51
C GLY A 296 21.87 -1.42 4.61
N ALA A 297 22.18 -2.14 3.54
CA ALA A 297 23.43 -2.87 3.40
C ALA A 297 24.43 -2.04 2.59
N GLY A 298 25.64 -1.89 3.12
CA GLY A 298 26.68 -1.10 2.47
C GLY A 298 27.40 -0.23 3.48
N ARG A 299 27.96 0.90 3.07
CA ARG A 299 28.67 1.82 3.96
C ARG A 299 27.96 3.16 4.01
N ASP A 300 27.00 3.24 4.90
CA ASP A 300 26.04 4.32 4.87
C ASP A 300 26.48 5.52 5.69
N THR A 301 25.93 6.69 5.35
CA THR A 301 26.13 7.93 6.09
C THR A 301 24.79 8.51 6.50
N ILE A 302 24.55 8.59 7.81
CA ILE A 302 23.36 9.21 8.38
C ILE A 302 23.75 10.59 8.92
N GLU A 303 23.14 11.65 8.39
CA GLU A 303 23.38 13.03 8.81
C GLU A 303 22.17 13.63 9.53
N GLY A 304 22.43 14.32 10.64
CA GLY A 304 21.41 15.12 11.32
C GLY A 304 20.43 14.35 12.20
N ALA A 305 20.70 13.06 12.47
CA ALA A 305 19.84 12.22 13.32
C ALA A 305 19.51 12.91 14.66
N GLY A 306 18.21 13.06 14.92
CA GLY A 306 17.66 13.69 16.11
C GLY A 306 17.83 12.85 17.37
N GLY A 307 17.58 13.46 18.55
CA GLY A 307 17.72 12.76 19.83
C GLY A 307 16.62 11.71 20.10
N GLN A 308 15.56 11.70 19.30
CA GLN A 308 14.46 10.72 19.36
C GLN A 308 14.46 9.79 18.13
N THR A 309 15.47 9.88 17.28
CA THR A 309 15.63 9.02 16.12
C THR A 309 16.22 7.68 16.57
N THR A 310 15.69 6.59 16.04
CA THR A 310 16.30 5.26 16.10
C THR A 310 16.96 4.98 14.76
N VAL A 311 18.23 4.55 14.79
CA VAL A 311 19.02 4.20 13.61
C VAL A 311 19.41 2.74 13.71
N TYR A 312 18.96 1.91 12.78
CA TYR A 312 19.40 0.53 12.56
C TYR A 312 20.54 0.58 11.55
N ALA A 313 21.74 0.19 11.96
CA ALA A 313 22.96 0.36 11.17
C ALA A 313 23.96 -0.79 11.38
N GLU A 314 24.74 -1.11 10.35
CA GLU A 314 25.90 -1.98 10.46
C GLU A 314 27.07 -1.25 11.13
N ALA A 315 28.10 -2.01 11.50
CA ALA A 315 29.25 -1.46 12.25
C ALA A 315 30.13 -0.50 11.43
N ASN A 316 30.01 -0.53 10.10
CA ASN A 316 30.77 0.24 9.11
C ASN A 316 30.15 1.61 8.80
N ASP A 317 28.94 1.87 9.27
CA ASP A 317 28.21 3.09 8.94
C ASP A 317 28.66 4.30 9.76
N LEU A 318 28.46 5.47 9.18
CA LEU A 318 28.80 6.75 9.77
C LEU A 318 27.54 7.47 10.24
N ILE A 319 27.35 7.57 11.55
CA ILE A 319 26.22 8.30 12.13
C ILE A 319 26.68 9.66 12.67
N ASN A 320 26.37 10.71 11.90
CA ASN A 320 26.60 12.11 12.24
C ASN A 320 25.35 12.72 12.89
N ALA A 321 25.16 12.46 14.19
CA ALA A 321 24.02 13.00 14.94
C ALA A 321 23.97 14.54 14.94
N ALA A 322 22.76 15.10 15.04
CA ALA A 322 22.56 16.53 15.20
C ALA A 322 23.28 17.07 16.46
N ILE A 323 23.63 18.36 16.46
CA ILE A 323 24.39 18.97 17.57
C ILE A 323 23.62 18.82 18.89
N GLY A 324 24.20 18.09 19.84
CA GLY A 324 23.61 17.83 21.15
C GLY A 324 22.58 16.71 21.19
N ALA A 325 22.28 16.09 20.05
CA ALA A 325 21.44 14.90 19.97
C ALA A 325 22.22 13.63 20.34
N ARG A 326 21.46 12.62 20.77
CA ARG A 326 21.93 11.26 21.04
C ARG A 326 20.87 10.29 20.52
N PRO A 327 20.85 9.99 19.21
CA PRO A 327 19.94 9.00 18.66
C PRO A 327 20.16 7.65 19.34
N THR A 328 19.14 6.81 19.33
CA THR A 328 19.29 5.38 19.63
C THR A 328 19.93 4.73 18.42
N VAL A 329 21.02 3.99 18.61
CA VAL A 329 21.64 3.20 17.54
C VAL A 329 21.47 1.73 17.89
N VAL A 330 20.85 0.99 16.99
CA VAL A 330 20.68 -0.45 17.03
C VAL A 330 21.63 -1.04 16.01
N ASN A 331 22.58 -1.84 16.48
CA ASN A 331 23.49 -2.53 15.59
C ASN A 331 22.76 -3.70 14.95
N VAL A 332 22.80 -3.77 13.62
CA VAL A 332 22.30 -4.89 12.83
C VAL A 332 23.45 -5.57 12.11
N GLU A 333 23.31 -6.87 11.85
CA GLU A 333 24.19 -7.62 10.95
C GLU A 333 23.31 -8.09 9.80
N ILE A 334 23.58 -7.64 8.58
CA ILE A 334 22.72 -7.96 7.43
C ILE A 334 23.30 -9.18 6.72
N ASP A 335 22.54 -10.28 6.73
CA ASP A 335 22.86 -11.48 5.94
C ASP A 335 21.99 -11.50 4.67
N PRO A 336 22.57 -11.32 3.47
CA PRO A 336 21.81 -11.31 2.21
C PRO A 336 21.22 -12.69 1.86
N GLN A 337 21.50 -13.75 2.62
CA GLN A 337 20.93 -15.08 2.40
C GLN A 337 19.68 -15.35 3.24
N VAL A 338 19.40 -14.53 4.26
CA VAL A 338 18.20 -14.66 5.09
C VAL A 338 16.97 -14.34 4.24
N GLY A 339 15.96 -15.22 4.29
CA GLY A 339 14.75 -15.14 3.47
C GLY A 339 14.93 -15.66 2.05
N SER A 340 16.03 -16.36 1.73
CA SER A 340 16.28 -16.91 0.38
C SER A 340 15.27 -17.97 -0.06
N SER A 341 14.46 -18.49 0.86
CA SER A 341 13.34 -19.38 0.56
C SER A 341 12.07 -18.66 0.10
N VAL A 342 11.97 -17.34 0.30
CA VAL A 342 10.81 -16.54 -0.14
C VAL A 342 10.94 -16.21 -1.62
N THR A 343 9.90 -16.51 -2.40
CA THR A 343 9.85 -16.20 -3.83
C THR A 343 8.93 -15.00 -4.08
N VAL A 344 9.22 -14.19 -5.10
CA VAL A 344 8.36 -13.06 -5.52
C VAL A 344 7.97 -13.25 -6.98
N GLU A 345 6.69 -13.12 -7.30
CA GLU A 345 6.14 -13.26 -8.66
C GLU A 345 5.17 -12.12 -8.99
N GLY A 346 5.38 -11.43 -10.11
CA GLY A 346 4.51 -10.34 -10.57
C GLY A 346 5.11 -9.63 -11.78
N SER A 347 4.64 -8.41 -12.03
CA SER A 347 5.30 -7.45 -12.91
C SER A 347 6.69 -7.06 -12.40
N ASP A 348 7.54 -6.54 -13.27
CA ASP A 348 8.90 -6.14 -12.90
C ASP A 348 8.90 -5.04 -11.83
N ALA A 349 8.03 -4.02 -11.98
CA ALA A 349 7.81 -2.97 -10.98
C ALA A 349 7.39 -3.53 -9.61
N PHE A 350 6.44 -4.48 -9.59
CA PHE A 350 6.04 -5.16 -8.36
C PHE A 350 7.21 -5.92 -7.72
N VAL A 351 7.96 -6.68 -8.52
CA VAL A 351 9.11 -7.45 -8.03
C VAL A 351 10.14 -6.50 -7.41
N GLN A 352 10.48 -5.39 -8.06
CA GLN A 352 11.45 -4.42 -7.54
C GLN A 352 11.03 -3.86 -6.19
N ARG A 353 9.80 -3.36 -6.07
CA ARG A 353 9.28 -2.80 -4.80
C ARG A 353 9.25 -3.83 -3.67
N VAL A 354 8.81 -5.06 -3.96
CA VAL A 354 8.78 -6.11 -2.93
C VAL A 354 10.17 -6.63 -2.58
N GLN A 355 11.12 -6.64 -3.51
CA GLN A 355 12.51 -6.92 -3.17
C GLN A 355 13.06 -5.83 -2.23
N ALA A 356 12.78 -4.55 -2.49
CA ALA A 356 13.16 -3.46 -1.59
C ALA A 356 12.54 -3.64 -0.19
N ASP A 357 11.26 -4.02 -0.10
CA ASP A 357 10.63 -4.37 1.19
C ASP A 357 11.35 -5.55 1.89
N ILE A 358 11.81 -6.56 1.15
CA ILE A 358 12.57 -7.68 1.71
C ILE A 358 13.96 -7.21 2.20
N GLU A 359 14.65 -6.32 1.47
CA GLU A 359 15.93 -5.75 1.90
C GLU A 359 15.77 -4.88 3.15
N PHE A 360 14.69 -4.10 3.22
CA PHE A 360 14.27 -3.41 4.44
C PHE A 360 14.12 -4.40 5.61
N LEU A 361 13.43 -5.53 5.39
CA LEU A 361 13.25 -6.56 6.41
C LEU A 361 14.56 -7.24 6.81
N ARG A 362 15.54 -7.39 5.90
CA ARG A 362 16.88 -7.86 6.26
C ARG A 362 17.65 -6.84 7.11
N SER A 363 17.33 -5.56 6.99
CA SER A 363 17.85 -4.50 7.87
C SER A 363 17.10 -4.39 9.21
N SER A 364 15.96 -5.07 9.34
CA SER A 364 15.10 -5.09 10.53
C SER A 364 15.40 -6.26 11.48
N PRO A 365 15.64 -6.04 12.79
CA PRO A 365 15.76 -7.13 13.76
C PRO A 365 14.57 -8.09 13.81
N ASN A 366 13.33 -7.59 13.67
CA ASN A 366 12.14 -8.42 13.56
C ASN A 366 12.05 -9.09 12.18
N GLY A 367 12.27 -8.33 11.10
CA GLY A 367 12.26 -8.83 9.73
C GLY A 367 13.23 -9.97 9.48
N GLN A 368 14.48 -9.86 9.95
CA GLN A 368 15.47 -10.94 9.86
C GLN A 368 14.97 -12.23 10.52
N ARG A 369 14.29 -12.12 11.67
CA ARG A 369 13.76 -13.30 12.37
C ARG A 369 12.57 -13.91 11.63
N MET A 370 11.65 -13.10 11.11
CA MET A 370 10.56 -13.58 10.26
C MET A 370 11.08 -14.32 9.03
N LEU A 371 12.03 -13.72 8.31
CA LEU A 371 12.64 -14.31 7.13
C LEU A 371 13.42 -15.61 7.45
N ALA A 372 14.12 -15.64 8.59
CA ALA A 372 14.82 -16.85 9.05
C ALA A 372 13.85 -17.98 9.44
N GLU A 373 12.67 -17.65 9.97
CA GLU A 373 11.62 -18.65 10.24
C GLU A 373 11.09 -19.25 8.94
N PHE A 374 10.92 -18.47 7.87
CA PHE A 374 10.58 -19.02 6.55
C PHE A 374 11.66 -19.96 6.01
N ASP A 375 12.94 -19.58 6.09
CA ASP A 375 14.04 -20.45 5.70
C ASP A 375 14.06 -21.75 6.50
N GLN A 376 13.81 -21.66 7.81
CA GLN A 376 13.71 -22.84 8.67
C GLN A 376 12.52 -23.72 8.29
N THR A 377 11.35 -23.15 8.02
CA THR A 377 10.16 -23.89 7.60
C THR A 377 10.40 -24.61 6.27
N ALA A 378 11.00 -23.93 5.29
CA ALA A 378 11.37 -24.55 4.02
C ALA A 378 12.38 -25.69 4.22
N ALA A 379 13.39 -25.51 5.05
CA ALA A 379 14.41 -26.53 5.30
C ALA A 379 13.88 -27.76 6.07
N THR A 380 12.95 -27.56 7.01
CA THR A 380 12.49 -28.62 7.92
C THR A 380 11.20 -29.30 7.47
N LYS A 381 10.30 -28.57 6.82
CA LYS A 381 9.00 -29.08 6.34
C LYS A 381 8.93 -29.19 4.82
N GLY A 382 9.73 -28.42 4.09
CA GLY A 382 9.65 -28.33 2.64
C GLY A 382 8.56 -27.38 2.13
N ASN A 383 7.89 -26.66 3.03
CA ASN A 383 6.86 -25.68 2.68
C ASN A 383 7.51 -24.32 2.44
N THR A 384 7.07 -23.62 1.39
CA THR A 384 7.64 -22.35 0.91
C THR A 384 6.59 -21.25 0.92
N VAL A 385 7.07 -20.00 0.87
CA VAL A 385 6.21 -18.80 0.77
C VAL A 385 6.52 -18.08 -0.53
N THR A 386 5.47 -17.76 -1.28
CA THR A 386 5.56 -16.96 -2.51
C THR A 386 4.73 -15.70 -2.37
N ILE A 387 5.36 -14.53 -2.47
CA ILE A 387 4.68 -13.23 -2.54
C ILE A 387 4.32 -12.95 -3.99
N LYS A 388 3.05 -12.67 -4.25
CA LYS A 388 2.48 -12.51 -5.58
C LYS A 388 1.74 -11.18 -5.69
N GLU A 389 1.83 -10.58 -6.86
CA GLU A 389 1.14 -9.32 -7.13
C GLU A 389 -0.38 -9.44 -6.93
N LEU A 390 -0.96 -8.38 -6.34
CA LEU A 390 -2.39 -8.14 -6.26
C LEU A 390 -2.71 -6.80 -6.93
N SER A 391 -2.96 -6.83 -8.24
CA SER A 391 -3.17 -5.61 -9.02
C SER A 391 -4.58 -5.05 -8.85
N ASN A 392 -4.71 -3.72 -8.79
CA ASN A 392 -6.01 -3.02 -8.79
C ASN A 392 -6.97 -3.43 -7.66
N GLU A 393 -6.43 -3.77 -6.48
CA GLU A 393 -7.16 -3.97 -5.24
C GLU A 393 -6.39 -3.35 -4.08
N HIS A 394 -7.08 -2.60 -3.22
CA HIS A 394 -6.50 -1.97 -2.03
C HIS A 394 -6.49 -2.97 -0.85
N ASN A 395 -5.72 -4.05 -0.99
CA ASN A 395 -5.69 -5.14 0.00
C ASN A 395 -4.36 -5.91 0.00
N GLY A 396 -4.20 -6.79 0.98
CA GLY A 396 -3.27 -7.93 0.96
C GLY A 396 -3.94 -9.15 1.61
N PHE A 397 -3.50 -10.37 1.29
CA PHE A 397 -3.96 -11.56 2.01
C PHE A 397 -3.02 -12.75 1.81
N ALA A 398 -2.87 -13.61 2.81
CA ALA A 398 -2.19 -14.89 2.69
C ALA A 398 -3.16 -16.08 2.53
N MET A 399 -2.78 -17.07 1.74
CA MET A 399 -3.58 -18.29 1.50
C MET A 399 -2.70 -19.49 1.15
N PRO A 400 -3.18 -20.74 1.35
CA PRO A 400 -2.52 -21.92 0.80
C PRO A 400 -2.35 -21.85 -0.73
N ALA A 401 -1.16 -22.18 -1.23
CA ALA A 401 -0.84 -22.17 -2.66
C ALA A 401 -1.44 -23.36 -3.42
N GLU A 402 -1.59 -24.51 -2.76
CA GLU A 402 -2.16 -25.71 -3.38
C GLU A 402 -3.67 -25.86 -3.12
N ALA A 403 -4.42 -26.16 -4.18
CA ALA A 403 -5.82 -26.51 -4.07
C ALA A 403 -5.99 -27.83 -3.28
N GLY A 404 -6.81 -27.80 -2.23
CA GLY A 404 -7.18 -28.98 -1.45
C GLY A 404 -6.53 -29.09 -0.07
N ALA A 405 -5.77 -28.08 0.37
CA ALA A 405 -5.36 -27.93 1.76
C ALA A 405 -6.59 -27.99 2.69
N THR A 406 -6.47 -28.71 3.81
CA THR A 406 -7.53 -28.83 4.80
C THR A 406 -7.21 -28.02 6.04
N TRP A 407 -8.25 -27.69 6.84
CA TRP A 407 -8.05 -27.05 8.14
C TRP A 407 -7.11 -27.82 9.06
N ALA A 408 -7.05 -29.16 8.95
CA ALA A 408 -6.14 -29.97 9.75
C ALA A 408 -4.66 -29.84 9.34
N ASP A 409 -4.39 -29.40 8.10
CA ASP A 409 -3.03 -29.16 7.63
C ASP A 409 -2.49 -27.83 8.15
N VAL A 410 -3.38 -26.82 8.28
CA VAL A 410 -2.98 -25.44 8.56
C VAL A 410 -3.23 -24.98 10.00
N GLN A 411 -4.09 -25.67 10.78
CA GLN A 411 -4.44 -25.27 12.15
C GLN A 411 -3.84 -26.15 13.25
N ILE A 412 -3.71 -25.54 14.43
CA ILE A 412 -3.43 -26.25 15.67
C ILE A 412 -4.64 -27.10 16.06
N THR A 413 -4.46 -28.42 16.10
CA THR A 413 -5.49 -29.37 16.48
C THR A 413 -5.04 -30.20 17.68
N ASN A 414 -5.79 -30.14 18.79
CA ASN A 414 -5.48 -30.84 20.04
C ASN A 414 -4.05 -30.57 20.57
N GLY A 415 -3.61 -29.30 20.50
CA GLY A 415 -2.29 -28.87 20.99
C GLY A 415 -1.12 -29.34 20.11
N ARG A 416 -1.38 -29.66 18.84
CA ARG A 416 -0.35 -30.02 17.85
C ARG A 416 -0.57 -29.22 16.59
N ALA A 417 0.52 -28.69 16.04
CA ALA A 417 0.50 -28.09 14.71
C ALA A 417 0.13 -29.11 13.63
N GLY A 418 -0.50 -28.63 12.57
CA GLY A 418 -0.68 -29.37 11.33
C GLY A 418 0.63 -29.58 10.56
N GLY A 419 0.53 -30.17 9.37
CA GLY A 419 1.67 -30.37 8.48
C GLY A 419 2.24 -29.07 7.92
N GLY A 420 1.40 -28.04 7.81
CA GLY A 420 1.65 -26.84 7.04
C GLY A 420 1.59 -27.10 5.53
N VAL A 421 1.58 -26.04 4.73
CA VAL A 421 1.47 -26.08 3.27
C VAL A 421 2.29 -24.97 2.62
N ASP A 422 2.63 -25.13 1.34
CA ASP A 422 3.08 -24.00 0.52
C ASP A 422 2.02 -22.88 0.56
N THR A 423 2.47 -21.64 0.67
CA THR A 423 1.61 -20.49 0.91
C THR A 423 1.90 -19.36 -0.07
N ASP A 424 0.85 -18.78 -0.63
CA ASP A 424 0.89 -17.55 -1.40
C ASP A 424 0.51 -16.36 -0.51
N ILE A 425 1.26 -15.27 -0.57
CA ILE A 425 0.85 -13.94 -0.11
C ILE A 425 0.45 -13.14 -1.35
N ARG A 426 -0.74 -12.57 -1.38
CA ARG A 426 -1.20 -11.62 -2.39
C ARG A 426 -1.03 -10.22 -1.85
N TYR A 427 -0.27 -9.39 -2.53
CA TYR A 427 0.18 -8.11 -1.98
C TYR A 427 0.11 -6.98 -3.01
N ASN A 428 -0.34 -5.82 -2.55
CA ASN A 428 -0.28 -4.56 -3.29
C ASN A 428 0.58 -3.55 -2.50
N PRO A 429 1.81 -3.24 -2.95
CA PRO A 429 2.68 -2.28 -2.26
C PRO A 429 2.17 -0.84 -2.34
N SER A 430 1.27 -0.53 -3.27
CA SER A 430 0.57 0.77 -3.34
C SER A 430 -0.57 0.90 -2.33
N PHE A 431 -0.88 -0.15 -1.55
CA PHE A 431 -1.93 -0.06 -0.54
C PHE A 431 -1.37 0.43 0.80
N HIS A 432 -1.80 1.63 1.18
CA HIS A 432 -1.51 2.21 2.49
C HIS A 432 -2.69 3.08 2.95
N MET A 433 -2.83 3.20 4.27
CA MET A 433 -3.88 3.99 4.92
C MET A 433 -3.35 4.58 6.22
N GLU A 434 -4.10 5.47 6.87
CA GLU A 434 -3.63 6.12 8.11
C GLU A 434 -3.19 5.11 9.21
N ALA A 435 -3.88 3.97 9.31
CA ALA A 435 -3.53 2.90 10.25
C ALA A 435 -2.27 2.11 9.83
N PHE A 436 -1.97 2.05 8.54
CA PHE A 436 -0.83 1.37 7.92
C PHE A 436 -0.07 2.35 7.01
N PRO A 437 0.66 3.31 7.60
CA PRO A 437 1.32 4.36 6.84
C PRO A 437 2.56 3.87 6.07
N ALA A 438 3.01 2.64 6.32
CA ALA A 438 4.08 1.98 5.60
C ALA A 438 3.55 0.67 5.01
N PRO A 439 3.66 0.46 3.67
CA PRO A 439 3.16 -0.75 3.02
C PRO A 439 3.76 -2.03 3.58
N VAL A 440 5.02 -1.99 4.03
CA VAL A 440 5.69 -3.15 4.63
C VAL A 440 4.99 -3.66 5.90
N VAL A 441 4.22 -2.84 6.62
CA VAL A 441 3.41 -3.30 7.76
C VAL A 441 2.26 -4.21 7.30
N VAL A 442 1.65 -3.89 6.15
CA VAL A 442 0.65 -4.76 5.53
C VAL A 442 1.29 -6.07 5.08
N LEU A 443 2.44 -6.00 4.41
CA LEU A 443 3.18 -7.21 4.01
C LEU A 443 3.51 -8.08 5.23
N TYR A 444 3.99 -7.47 6.32
CA TYR A 444 4.37 -8.19 7.53
C TYR A 444 3.19 -8.90 8.22
N HIS A 445 2.01 -8.27 8.18
CA HIS A 445 0.77 -8.90 8.64
C HIS A 445 0.51 -10.19 7.86
N GLU A 446 0.59 -10.13 6.53
CA GLU A 446 0.39 -11.31 5.68
C GLU A 446 1.51 -12.35 5.82
N MET A 447 2.74 -11.92 6.06
CA MET A 447 3.85 -12.83 6.39
C MET A 447 3.58 -13.60 7.68
N SER A 448 2.95 -12.96 8.68
CA SER A 448 2.54 -13.66 9.90
C SER A 448 1.47 -14.73 9.65
N HIS A 449 0.49 -14.46 8.78
CA HIS A 449 -0.45 -15.50 8.34
C HIS A 449 0.27 -16.60 7.56
N ALA A 450 1.18 -16.22 6.66
CA ALA A 450 1.94 -17.18 5.87
C ALA A 450 2.83 -18.09 6.72
N TYR A 451 3.45 -17.55 7.76
CA TYR A 451 4.17 -18.35 8.75
C TYR A 451 3.25 -19.41 9.36
N ASN A 452 2.03 -19.01 9.71
CA ASN A 452 1.06 -19.92 10.30
C ASN A 452 0.55 -20.99 9.33
N PHE A 453 0.27 -20.63 8.07
CA PHE A 453 -0.09 -21.60 7.02
C PHE A 453 1.06 -22.58 6.75
N ALA A 454 2.28 -22.08 6.59
CA ALA A 454 3.46 -22.90 6.30
C ALA A 454 3.87 -23.80 7.47
N ASN A 455 3.56 -23.41 8.71
CA ASN A 455 3.84 -24.19 9.90
C ASN A 455 2.66 -25.00 10.45
N GLY A 456 1.45 -24.81 9.94
CA GLY A 456 0.27 -25.48 10.48
C GLY A 456 -0.12 -24.98 11.87
N THR A 457 0.19 -23.72 12.18
CA THR A 457 0.04 -23.09 13.50
C THR A 457 -1.09 -22.07 13.59
N LEU A 458 -1.99 -22.02 12.60
CA LEU A 458 -3.16 -21.15 12.70
C LEU A 458 -4.02 -21.52 13.90
N GLN A 459 -4.44 -20.49 14.64
CA GLN A 459 -5.34 -20.69 15.74
C GLN A 459 -6.79 -20.84 15.28
N PRO A 460 -7.49 -21.89 15.77
CA PRO A 460 -8.84 -22.17 15.30
C PRO A 460 -9.89 -21.28 15.97
N GLY A 461 -11.01 -21.12 15.26
CA GLY A 461 -12.22 -20.49 15.76
C GLY A 461 -12.12 -18.99 15.94
N ASN A 462 -13.19 -18.40 16.49
CA ASN A 462 -13.34 -16.96 16.57
C ASN A 462 -13.19 -16.48 18.02
N TYR A 463 -12.69 -15.27 18.17
CA TYR A 463 -12.49 -14.60 19.44
C TYR A 463 -13.81 -14.38 20.16
N ASN A 464 -13.88 -14.80 21.43
CA ASN A 464 -15.03 -14.59 22.30
C ASN A 464 -14.62 -14.07 23.70
N GLY A 465 -13.53 -13.30 23.74
CA GLY A 465 -12.94 -12.81 24.98
C GLY A 465 -13.60 -11.54 25.54
N PRO A 466 -12.92 -10.88 26.50
CA PRO A 466 -13.40 -9.65 27.12
C PRO A 466 -13.38 -8.44 26.18
N ASP A 467 -12.52 -8.44 25.16
CA ASP A 467 -12.48 -7.37 24.17
C ASP A 467 -13.71 -7.42 23.26
N LEU A 468 -14.68 -6.57 23.56
CA LEU A 468 -15.96 -6.55 22.84
C LEU A 468 -15.80 -6.08 21.40
N ALA A 469 -14.79 -5.26 21.12
CA ALA A 469 -14.55 -4.72 19.79
C ALA A 469 -14.14 -5.79 18.80
N ASP A 470 -13.58 -6.91 19.26
CA ASP A 470 -13.08 -7.99 18.39
C ASP A 470 -13.87 -9.30 18.53
N ARG A 471 -14.98 -9.31 19.26
CA ARG A 471 -15.82 -10.50 19.32
C ARG A 471 -16.28 -10.90 17.91
N GLY A 472 -16.13 -12.19 17.62
CA GLY A 472 -16.46 -12.78 16.33
C GLY A 472 -15.34 -12.73 15.29
N ILE A 473 -14.29 -11.93 15.50
CA ILE A 473 -13.09 -11.92 14.64
C ILE A 473 -12.37 -13.26 14.77
N SER A 474 -11.80 -13.79 13.68
CA SER A 474 -11.02 -15.02 13.73
C SER A 474 -9.85 -14.89 14.72
N ASN A 475 -9.56 -15.97 15.47
CA ASN A 475 -8.38 -15.98 16.32
C ASN A 475 -7.08 -15.88 15.48
N SER A 476 -7.08 -16.29 14.21
CA SER A 476 -5.94 -16.14 13.31
C SER A 476 -5.57 -14.67 13.07
N GLU A 477 -6.57 -13.81 12.88
CA GLU A 477 -6.35 -12.37 12.66
C GLU A 477 -5.74 -11.71 13.89
N ARG A 478 -6.31 -11.99 15.07
CA ARG A 478 -5.74 -11.49 16.32
C ARG A 478 -4.34 -12.06 16.58
N GLN A 479 -4.11 -13.34 16.25
CA GLN A 479 -2.81 -13.98 16.34
C GLN A 479 -1.77 -13.26 15.47
N ALA A 480 -2.14 -12.84 14.25
CA ALA A 480 -1.24 -12.13 13.35
C ALA A 480 -0.94 -10.69 13.77
N VAL A 481 -1.93 -9.99 14.34
CA VAL A 481 -1.69 -8.67 14.93
C VAL A 481 -0.78 -8.76 16.16
N GLY A 482 -0.77 -9.89 16.88
CA GLY A 482 -0.08 -10.04 18.16
C GLY A 482 -0.98 -9.79 19.36
N LEU A 483 -2.30 -9.93 19.19
CA LEU A 483 -3.31 -9.76 20.23
C LEU A 483 -3.63 -11.10 20.90
N GLU A 484 -3.87 -11.07 22.22
CA GLU A 484 -4.35 -12.25 22.94
C GLU A 484 -5.63 -12.81 22.30
N THR A 485 -5.71 -14.13 22.12
CA THR A 485 -6.86 -14.80 21.53
C THR A 485 -7.63 -15.61 22.58
N THR A 486 -8.71 -16.29 22.16
CA THR A 486 -9.41 -17.27 23.03
C THR A 486 -9.12 -18.73 22.69
N ALA A 487 -8.19 -18.97 21.76
CA ALA A 487 -7.73 -20.33 21.45
C ALA A 487 -6.87 -20.89 22.59
N ALA A 488 -6.63 -22.20 22.56
CA ALA A 488 -5.72 -22.81 23.51
C ALA A 488 -4.28 -22.31 23.27
N PRO A 489 -3.51 -21.97 24.32
CA PRO A 489 -2.12 -21.59 24.16
C PRO A 489 -1.27 -22.66 23.47
N TYR A 490 -0.30 -22.23 22.66
CA TYR A 490 0.58 -23.10 21.89
C TYR A 490 2.06 -22.71 22.10
N ASP A 491 2.93 -23.70 22.02
CA ASP A 491 4.38 -23.57 22.16
C ASP A 491 4.99 -23.34 20.78
N PHE A 492 5.18 -22.07 20.42
CA PHE A 492 5.62 -21.67 19.08
C PHE A 492 7.12 -21.84 18.85
N ASP A 493 7.95 -21.67 19.88
CA ASP A 493 9.40 -21.82 19.77
C ASP A 493 9.87 -23.26 20.05
N GLY A 494 8.97 -24.12 20.57
CA GLY A 494 9.28 -25.50 20.91
C GLY A 494 10.25 -25.63 22.09
N ASP A 495 10.51 -24.53 22.81
CA ASP A 495 11.30 -24.54 24.03
C ASP A 495 10.38 -24.78 25.23
N PRO A 496 10.47 -25.93 25.90
CA PRO A 496 9.64 -26.21 27.08
C PRO A 496 9.90 -25.26 28.27
N ALA A 497 10.93 -24.40 28.21
CA ALA A 497 11.17 -23.34 29.18
C ALA A 497 10.35 -22.07 28.90
N THR A 498 9.88 -21.86 27.67
CA THR A 498 9.01 -20.74 27.29
C THR A 498 7.55 -21.11 27.53
N PRO A 499 6.77 -20.30 28.27
CA PRO A 499 5.34 -20.56 28.44
C PRO A 499 4.60 -20.47 27.10
N PRO A 500 3.70 -21.43 26.78
CA PRO A 500 2.84 -21.35 25.61
C PRO A 500 2.03 -20.05 25.57
N THR A 501 1.90 -19.46 24.39
CA THR A 501 1.20 -18.18 24.16
C THR A 501 -0.06 -18.37 23.31
N THR A 502 -0.95 -17.39 23.34
CA THR A 502 -2.16 -17.36 22.50
C THR A 502 -1.99 -16.48 21.27
N ALA A 503 -0.80 -15.99 20.98
CA ALA A 503 -0.47 -15.26 19.75
C ALA A 503 0.92 -15.69 19.30
N ASN A 504 1.29 -15.33 18.07
CA ASN A 504 2.63 -15.57 17.56
C ASN A 504 3.69 -14.91 18.48
N PRO A 505 4.94 -15.42 18.49
CA PRO A 505 6.08 -14.68 19.01
C PRO A 505 6.10 -13.26 18.44
N ASP A 506 6.52 -12.28 19.25
CA ASP A 506 6.41 -10.85 18.92
C ASP A 506 6.97 -10.48 17.55
N HIS A 507 8.18 -10.96 17.22
CA HIS A 507 8.81 -10.76 15.92
C HIS A 507 8.08 -11.43 14.73
N LEU A 508 7.02 -12.20 14.97
CA LEU A 508 6.16 -12.80 13.96
C LEU A 508 4.76 -12.17 13.95
N THR A 509 4.65 -10.93 14.43
CA THR A 509 3.38 -10.20 14.51
C THR A 509 3.50 -8.80 13.92
N GLU A 510 2.36 -8.27 13.48
CA GLU A 510 2.24 -6.88 13.04
C GLU A 510 2.68 -5.91 14.16
N ASN A 511 2.21 -6.11 15.40
CA ASN A 511 2.59 -5.22 16.51
C ASN A 511 4.09 -5.27 16.81
N GLY A 512 4.76 -6.41 16.65
CA GLY A 512 6.22 -6.47 16.79
C GLY A 512 6.94 -5.57 15.80
N LEU A 513 6.57 -5.61 14.51
CA LEU A 513 7.15 -4.68 13.52
C LEU A 513 6.75 -3.22 13.81
N ARG A 514 5.51 -2.98 14.21
CA ARG A 514 5.04 -1.61 14.56
C ARG A 514 5.83 -1.02 15.72
N GLU A 515 6.07 -1.78 16.80
CA GLU A 515 6.89 -1.34 17.92
C GLU A 515 8.30 -0.96 17.45
N GLU A 516 8.91 -1.80 16.61
CA GLU A 516 10.23 -1.54 16.03
C GLU A 516 10.27 -0.26 15.20
N LEU A 517 9.22 -0.01 14.41
CA LEU A 517 9.02 1.20 13.62
C LEU A 517 8.67 2.44 14.45
N GLY A 518 8.45 2.30 15.77
CA GLY A 518 7.98 3.38 16.63
C GLY A 518 6.52 3.79 16.37
N LEU A 519 5.75 2.91 15.71
CA LEU A 519 4.31 3.03 15.55
C LEU A 519 3.60 2.57 16.83
N PRO A 520 2.42 3.11 17.13
CA PRO A 520 1.60 2.59 18.22
C PRO A 520 1.07 1.19 17.87
N ASP A 521 1.11 0.28 18.84
CA ASP A 521 0.44 -1.01 18.76
C ASP A 521 -1.03 -0.84 18.41
N ARG A 522 -1.56 -1.77 17.62
CA ARG A 522 -3.00 -1.93 17.48
C ARG A 522 -3.56 -2.56 18.75
N PRO A 523 -4.52 -1.90 19.44
CA PRO A 523 -5.15 -2.46 20.63
C PRO A 523 -6.26 -3.47 20.29
N SER A 524 -6.73 -3.47 19.05
CA SER A 524 -7.80 -4.31 18.50
C SER A 524 -7.57 -4.54 17.02
N TYR A 525 -8.16 -5.62 16.49
CA TYR A 525 -8.20 -5.89 15.06
C TYR A 525 -9.15 -4.94 14.34
N ARG A 526 -10.31 -4.62 14.91
CA ARG A 526 -11.13 -3.54 14.32
C ARG A 526 -10.41 -2.19 14.49
N LEU A 527 -10.28 -1.45 13.39
CA LEU A 527 -9.70 -0.10 13.34
C LEU A 527 -10.71 0.97 13.78
#